data_AF-D8FVL1-F1
#
_entry.id   AF-D8FVL1-F1
#
_cell.length_a   1.000
_cell.length_b   1.000
_cell.length_c   1.000
_cell.angle_alpha   90.00
_cell.angle_beta   90.00
_cell.angle_gamma   90.00
#
_symmetry.space_group_name_H-M   'P 1'
#
loop_
_entity.id
_entity.type
_entity.pdbx_description
1 polymer ?
#
loop_
_entity_poly.entity_id
_entity_poly.type
_entity_poly.pdbx_seq_one_letter_code
_entity_poly.pdbx_strand_id
1 'polypeptide(L)'
;MPKSLPYHPYKIQSLKDFVFAAAYLTVIFEEEEGDLELGIMRNAMRDVFEALGEQNMSAEDAKLHLEKLDNLLSGKGSETIYALANWLNTLGLKLTVSVAEAEQVEGENIEPVADLAEVGNV
;
A
#
# COMPACT_ATOMS: atom_id res chain seq x y z
N MET A 1 -35.82 -7.61 7.08
CA MET A 1 -34.71 -6.86 6.48
C MET A 1 -33.44 -7.67 6.63
N PRO A 2 -32.54 -7.72 5.63
CA PRO A 2 -31.25 -8.38 5.79
C PRO A 2 -30.47 -7.71 6.95
N LYS A 3 -29.78 -8.52 7.76
CA LYS A 3 -29.05 -8.03 8.96
C LYS A 3 -27.71 -7.37 8.60
N SER A 4 -27.26 -7.50 7.36
CA SER A 4 -26.01 -6.94 6.87
C SER A 4 -26.13 -6.59 5.38
N LEU A 5 -25.32 -5.65 4.94
CA LEU A 5 -25.09 -5.39 3.53
C LEU A 5 -24.16 -6.47 2.94
N PRO A 6 -24.24 -6.74 1.63
CA PRO A 6 -23.23 -7.54 0.95
C PRO A 6 -21.84 -6.89 1.10
N TYR A 7 -20.84 -7.68 1.46
CA TYR A 7 -19.49 -7.19 1.77
C TYR A 7 -18.79 -6.55 0.56
N HIS A 8 -18.83 -7.21 -0.61
CA HIS A 8 -18.10 -6.75 -1.80
C HIS A 8 -18.51 -5.35 -2.27
N PRO A 9 -19.81 -5.04 -2.48
CA PRO A 9 -20.23 -3.68 -2.85
C PRO A 9 -19.82 -2.61 -1.83
N TYR A 10 -19.86 -2.93 -0.53
CA TYR A 10 -19.43 -2.00 0.53
C TYR A 10 -17.92 -1.73 0.46
N LYS A 11 -17.12 -2.78 0.23
CA LYS A 11 -15.67 -2.69 0.06
C LYS A 11 -15.31 -1.86 -1.18
N ILE A 12 -15.90 -2.16 -2.34
CA ILE A 12 -15.67 -1.39 -3.57
C ILE A 12 -16.05 0.08 -3.38
N GLN A 13 -17.15 0.37 -2.70
CA GLN A 13 -17.55 1.74 -2.40
C GLN A 13 -16.52 2.48 -1.52
N SER A 14 -15.88 1.79 -0.57
CA SER A 14 -14.83 2.36 0.28
C SER A 14 -13.54 2.61 -0.50
N LEU A 15 -13.18 1.69 -1.40
CA LEU A 15 -12.00 1.77 -2.26
C LEU A 15 -12.07 2.85 -3.36
N LYS A 16 -13.22 3.53 -3.52
CA LYS A 16 -13.31 4.69 -4.41
C LYS A 16 -12.53 5.91 -3.90
N ASP A 17 -12.25 5.97 -2.60
CA ASP A 17 -11.33 6.95 -2.02
C ASP A 17 -9.88 6.54 -2.31
N PHE A 18 -9.16 7.38 -3.06
CA PHE A 18 -7.77 7.14 -3.43
C PHE A 18 -6.84 6.95 -2.23
N VAL A 19 -7.06 7.68 -1.13
CA VAL A 19 -6.24 7.57 0.08
C VAL A 19 -6.48 6.22 0.75
N PHE A 20 -7.74 5.81 0.85
CA PHE A 20 -8.10 4.51 1.39
C PHE A 20 -7.59 3.36 0.51
N ALA A 21 -7.72 3.47 -0.81
CA ALA A 21 -7.21 2.47 -1.76
C ALA A 21 -5.68 2.33 -1.69
N ALA A 22 -4.95 3.44 -1.57
CA ALA A 22 -3.51 3.43 -1.38
C ALA A 22 -3.13 2.70 -0.08
N ALA A 23 -3.74 3.10 1.04
CA ALA A 23 -3.47 2.46 2.34
C ALA A 23 -3.80 0.96 2.33
N TYR A 24 -4.91 0.57 1.69
CA TYR A 24 -5.30 -0.83 1.54
C TYR A 24 -4.24 -1.64 0.78
N LEU A 25 -3.73 -1.13 -0.36
CA LEU A 25 -2.67 -1.83 -1.10
C LEU A 25 -1.33 -1.83 -0.35
N THR A 26 -1.00 -0.77 0.37
CA THR A 26 0.22 -0.71 1.19
C THR A 26 0.26 -1.85 2.19
N VAL A 27 -0.81 -2.02 2.99
CA VAL A 27 -0.90 -3.14 3.95
C VAL A 27 -0.69 -4.47 3.25
N ILE A 28 -1.40 -4.71 2.14
CA ILE A 28 -1.33 -5.97 1.40
C ILE A 28 0.06 -6.23 0.79
N PHE A 29 0.81 -5.21 0.42
CA PHE A 29 2.17 -5.35 -0.12
C PHE A 29 3.23 -5.54 0.97
N GLU A 30 2.91 -5.20 2.22
CA GLU A 30 3.79 -5.37 3.38
C GLU A 30 3.56 -6.70 4.13
N GLU A 31 2.45 -7.41 3.83
CA GLU A 31 2.16 -8.74 4.40
C GLU A 31 3.23 -9.79 4.03
N GLU A 32 3.41 -10.78 4.91
CA GLU A 32 4.39 -11.85 4.72
C GLU A 32 4.05 -12.78 3.53
N GLU A 33 5.08 -13.47 3.03
CA GLU A 33 5.04 -14.30 1.82
C GLU A 33 3.92 -15.37 1.84
N GLY A 34 3.47 -15.81 3.02
CA GLY A 34 2.37 -16.76 3.18
C GLY A 34 1.01 -16.26 2.65
N ASP A 35 0.75 -14.96 2.70
CA ASP A 35 -0.51 -14.38 2.19
C ASP A 35 -0.49 -14.17 0.66
N LEU A 36 0.72 -14.09 0.07
CA LEU A 36 0.90 -14.08 -1.38
C LEU A 36 0.47 -15.42 -2.01
N GLU A 37 0.71 -16.55 -1.33
CA GLU A 37 0.30 -17.88 -1.79
C GLU A 37 -1.23 -18.03 -1.84
N LEU A 38 -1.96 -17.29 -0.99
CA LEU A 38 -3.43 -17.30 -0.94
C LEU A 38 -4.08 -16.43 -2.04
N GLY A 39 -3.27 -15.76 -2.88
CA GLY A 39 -3.78 -14.88 -3.93
C GLY A 39 -4.45 -13.61 -3.39
N ILE A 40 -4.24 -13.27 -2.11
CA ILE A 40 -4.80 -12.09 -1.45
C ILE A 40 -4.38 -10.81 -2.18
N MET A 41 -3.09 -10.70 -2.51
CA MET A 41 -2.55 -9.58 -3.29
C MET A 41 -3.25 -9.43 -4.65
N ARG A 42 -3.43 -10.53 -5.39
CA ARG A 42 -4.12 -10.51 -6.69
C ARG A 42 -5.55 -10.02 -6.55
N ASN A 43 -6.28 -10.50 -5.54
CA ASN A 43 -7.66 -10.08 -5.31
C ASN A 43 -7.72 -8.60 -4.93
N ALA A 44 -6.88 -8.15 -3.99
CA ALA A 44 -6.81 -6.76 -3.58
C ALA A 44 -6.55 -5.81 -4.75
N MET A 45 -5.62 -6.14 -5.64
CA MET A 45 -5.35 -5.34 -6.84
C MET A 45 -6.55 -5.29 -7.80
N ARG A 46 -7.30 -6.40 -7.94
CA ARG A 46 -8.54 -6.44 -8.73
C ARG A 46 -9.66 -5.60 -8.10
N ASP A 47 -9.79 -5.61 -6.77
CA ASP A 47 -10.80 -4.80 -6.08
C ASP A 47 -10.52 -3.30 -6.24
N VAL A 48 -9.25 -2.89 -6.10
CA VAL A 48 -8.85 -1.49 -6.33
C VAL A 48 -9.07 -1.11 -7.79
N PHE A 49 -8.79 -2.03 -8.72
CA PHE A 49 -9.07 -1.81 -10.13
C PHE A 49 -10.56 -1.61 -10.40
N GLU A 50 -11.43 -2.45 -9.85
CA GLU A 50 -12.89 -2.32 -9.96
C GLU A 50 -13.38 -0.98 -9.39
N ALA A 51 -12.79 -0.50 -8.29
CA ALA A 51 -13.18 0.74 -7.65
C ALA A 51 -12.68 2.01 -8.37
N LEU A 52 -11.44 2.01 -8.86
CA LEU A 52 -10.77 3.20 -9.41
C LEU A 52 -10.69 3.23 -10.94
N GLY A 53 -10.83 2.08 -11.62
CA GLY A 53 -10.68 1.97 -13.07
C GLY A 53 -11.61 2.92 -13.81
N GLU A 54 -12.93 2.77 -13.64
CA GLU A 54 -13.93 3.60 -14.32
C GLU A 54 -13.91 5.09 -13.88
N GLN A 55 -13.26 5.40 -12.75
CA GLN A 55 -13.08 6.80 -12.31
C GLN A 55 -11.96 7.50 -13.08
N ASN A 56 -10.98 6.75 -13.56
CA ASN A 56 -9.76 7.28 -14.17
C ASN A 56 -9.66 7.00 -15.68
N MET A 57 -10.43 6.04 -16.21
CA MET A 57 -10.36 5.66 -17.62
C MET A 57 -11.72 5.18 -18.17
N SER A 58 -11.81 5.11 -19.50
CA SER A 58 -13.00 4.58 -20.17
C SER A 58 -13.20 3.09 -19.88
N ALA A 59 -14.39 2.56 -20.13
CA ALA A 59 -14.67 1.13 -19.95
C ALA A 59 -13.81 0.24 -20.87
N GLU A 60 -13.54 0.69 -22.11
CA GLU A 60 -12.62 -0.01 -23.01
C GLU A 60 -11.19 -0.01 -22.48
N ASP A 61 -10.70 1.13 -21.99
CA ASP A 61 -9.36 1.23 -21.40
C ASP A 61 -9.24 0.39 -20.13
N ALA A 62 -10.29 0.35 -19.31
CA ALA A 62 -10.31 -0.44 -18.09
C ALA A 62 -10.13 -1.93 -18.40
N LYS A 63 -10.82 -2.44 -19.42
CA LYS A 63 -10.65 -3.83 -19.84
C LYS A 63 -9.21 -4.14 -20.25
N LEU A 64 -8.58 -3.25 -21.03
CA LEU A 64 -7.18 -3.40 -21.44
C LEU A 64 -6.22 -3.37 -20.24
N HIS A 65 -6.50 -2.52 -19.24
CA HIS A 65 -5.69 -2.42 -18.03
C HIS A 65 -5.82 -3.64 -17.11
N LEU A 66 -6.98 -4.31 -17.11
CA LEU A 66 -7.15 -5.58 -16.42
C LEU A 66 -6.30 -6.70 -17.06
N GLU A 67 -6.21 -6.74 -18.39
CA GLU A 67 -5.34 -7.70 -19.09
C GLU A 67 -3.85 -7.43 -18.78
N LYS A 68 -3.45 -6.16 -18.67
CA LYS A 68 -2.09 -5.78 -18.23
C LYS A 68 -1.80 -6.23 -16.80
N LEU A 69 -2.79 -6.21 -15.91
CA LEU A 69 -2.64 -6.67 -14.53
C LEU A 69 -2.30 -8.16 -14.46
N ASP A 70 -2.97 -9.01 -15.24
CA ASP A 70 -2.66 -10.45 -15.23
C ASP A 70 -1.25 -10.75 -15.77
N ASN A 71 -0.77 -9.98 -16.76
CA ASN A 71 0.60 -10.06 -17.26
C ASN A 71 1.62 -9.60 -16.20
N LEU A 72 1.34 -8.48 -15.51
CA LEU A 72 2.16 -7.96 -14.42
C LEU A 72 2.37 -9.02 -13.33
N LEU A 73 1.27 -9.66 -12.90
CA LEU A 73 1.27 -10.67 -11.84
C LEU A 73 1.97 -11.99 -12.25
N SER A 74 2.38 -12.12 -13.50
CA SER A 74 3.10 -13.29 -14.03
C SER A 74 4.57 -12.99 -14.33
N GLY A 75 4.98 -11.71 -14.24
CA GLY A 75 6.33 -11.24 -14.55
C GLY A 75 7.35 -11.56 -13.46
N LYS A 76 8.65 -11.55 -13.82
CA LYS A 76 9.77 -11.77 -12.88
C LYS A 76 10.81 -10.65 -13.00
N GLY A 77 11.47 -10.32 -11.89
CA GLY A 77 12.58 -9.38 -11.87
C GLY A 77 12.16 -7.91 -11.84
N SER A 78 13.09 -7.02 -12.17
CA SER A 78 12.92 -5.56 -12.04
C SER A 78 11.91 -4.95 -13.02
N GLU A 79 11.67 -5.58 -14.17
CA GLU A 79 10.66 -5.13 -15.15
C GLU A 79 9.25 -5.12 -14.54
N THR A 80 8.95 -6.07 -13.65
CA THR A 80 7.69 -6.14 -12.91
C THR A 80 7.47 -4.90 -12.05
N ILE A 81 8.53 -4.33 -11.45
CA ILE A 81 8.41 -3.15 -10.58
C ILE A 81 7.99 -1.92 -11.39
N TYR A 82 8.60 -1.71 -12.56
CA TYR A 82 8.24 -0.60 -13.44
C TYR A 82 6.84 -0.76 -14.02
N ALA A 83 6.46 -1.99 -14.39
CA ALA A 83 5.13 -2.29 -14.86
C ALA A 83 4.07 -2.04 -13.75
N LEU A 84 4.38 -2.38 -12.49
CA LEU A 84 3.51 -2.12 -11.34
C LEU A 84 3.37 -0.61 -11.11
N ALA A 85 4.48 0.12 -11.12
CA ALA A 85 4.46 1.58 -10.94
C ALA A 85 3.62 2.27 -12.02
N ASN A 86 3.77 1.86 -13.29
CA ASN A 86 2.95 2.39 -14.39
C ASN A 86 1.47 2.04 -14.24
N TRP A 87 1.16 0.80 -13.82
CA TRP A 87 -0.21 0.38 -13.59
C TRP A 87 -0.87 1.20 -12.48
N LEU A 88 -0.20 1.40 -11.35
CA LEU A 88 -0.70 2.25 -10.26
C LEU A 88 -0.95 3.68 -10.72
N ASN A 89 -0.03 4.26 -11.52
CA ASN A 89 -0.17 5.62 -12.03
C ASN A 89 -1.44 5.82 -12.88
N THR A 90 -1.87 4.77 -13.60
CA THR A 90 -3.11 4.83 -14.38
C THR A 90 -4.39 4.83 -13.53
N LEU A 91 -4.27 4.42 -12.27
CA LEU A 91 -5.35 4.47 -11.27
C LEU A 91 -5.25 5.69 -10.36
N GLY A 92 -4.37 6.65 -10.66
CA GLY A 92 -4.13 7.82 -9.81
C GLY A 92 -3.32 7.51 -8.54
N LEU A 93 -2.68 6.33 -8.47
CA LEU A 93 -1.83 5.89 -7.36
C LEU A 93 -0.36 5.92 -7.78
N LYS A 94 0.57 5.81 -6.82
CA LYS A 94 2.01 5.71 -7.14
C LYS A 94 2.73 4.78 -6.18
N LEU A 95 3.79 4.15 -6.66
CA LEU A 95 4.73 3.42 -5.82
C LEU A 95 5.70 4.42 -5.16
N THR A 96 5.95 4.26 -3.86
CA THR A 96 6.87 5.10 -3.10
C THR A 96 7.82 4.25 -2.27
N VAL A 97 9.00 4.79 -1.98
CA VAL A 97 9.94 4.22 -1.01
C VAL A 97 9.84 5.05 0.26
N SER A 98 9.63 4.38 1.39
CA SER A 98 9.57 4.97 2.72
C SER A 98 10.71 4.43 3.58
N VAL A 99 11.06 5.14 4.64
CA VAL A 99 11.96 4.59 5.67
C VAL A 99 11.25 3.38 6.27
N ALA A 100 11.87 2.19 6.22
CA ALA A 100 11.39 1.06 7.00
C ALA A 100 11.38 1.52 8.45
N GLU A 101 10.23 1.48 9.12
CA GLU A 101 10.16 1.80 10.54
C GLU A 101 11.26 0.99 11.22
N ALA A 102 12.33 1.66 11.66
CA ALA A 102 13.25 1.04 12.57
C ALA A 102 12.36 0.70 13.76
N GLU A 103 12.23 -0.59 14.07
CA GLU A 103 11.83 -1.00 15.42
C GLU A 103 12.55 -0.03 16.34
N GLN A 104 11.78 0.81 17.04
CA GLN A 104 12.33 1.72 18.01
C GLN A 104 13.02 0.81 19.02
N VAL A 105 14.32 0.60 18.87
CA VAL A 105 15.15 0.14 19.96
C VAL A 105 14.96 1.24 20.97
N GLU A 106 14.15 0.96 22.00
CA GLU A 106 13.91 1.86 23.12
C GLU A 106 15.25 2.49 23.47
N GLY A 107 15.34 3.80 23.27
CA GLY A 107 16.54 4.52 23.61
C GLY A 107 16.88 4.19 25.06
N GLU A 108 18.07 3.63 25.27
CA GLU A 108 18.73 3.82 26.55
C GLU A 108 18.68 5.32 26.82
N ASN A 109 17.94 5.70 27.86
CA ASN A 109 17.95 7.05 28.41
C ASN A 109 19.39 7.42 28.73
N ILE A 110 20.08 8.10 27.82
CA ILE A 110 21.26 8.86 28.19
C ILE A 110 20.73 10.19 28.70
N GLU A 111 20.51 10.27 30.01
CA GLU A 111 20.20 11.53 30.67
C GLU A 111 21.29 12.57 30.33
N PRO A 112 20.92 13.83 30.09
CA PRO A 112 21.91 14.88 29.89
C PRO A 112 22.63 15.07 31.22
N VAL A 113 23.93 14.77 31.28
CA VAL A 113 24.76 15.10 32.44
C VAL A 113 24.72 16.62 32.60
N ALA A 114 23.94 17.08 33.57
CA ALA A 114 23.80 18.47 33.94
C ALA A 114 25.12 18.99 34.52
N ASP A 115 25.54 20.15 34.02
CA ASP A 115 26.37 21.18 34.64
C ASP A 115 27.47 20.75 35.63
N LEU A 116 28.71 20.76 35.16
CA LEU A 116 29.86 21.01 36.04
C LEU A 116 30.05 22.53 36.19
N ALA A 117 29.18 23.14 36.99
CA ALA A 117 29.38 24.49 37.49
C ALA A 117 30.08 24.47 38.86
N GLU A 118 31.21 25.17 38.92
CA GLU A 118 31.85 25.78 40.09
C GLU A 118 32.34 24.90 41.25
N VAL A 119 33.67 24.78 41.36
CA VAL A 119 34.32 24.88 42.66
C VAL A 119 35.45 25.92 42.58
N GLY A 120 35.06 27.18 42.75
CA GLY A 120 35.95 28.23 43.23
C GLY A 120 35.68 28.45 44.73
N ASN A 121 36.50 27.85 45.59
CA ASN A 121 36.81 28.17 47.00
C ASN A 121 37.53 26.93 47.57
N VAL A 122 38.70 26.98 48.22
CA VAL A 122 39.36 27.97 49.08
C VAL A 122 40.87 27.88 48.88
#